data_AF-A0A256I2B1-F1
#
_entry.id   AF-A0A256I2B1-F1
#
_cell.length_a   1.000
_cell.length_b   1.000
_cell.length_c   1.000
_cell.angle_alpha   90.00
_cell.angle_beta   90.00
_cell.angle_gamma   90.00
#
_symmetry.space_group_name_H-M   'P 1'
#
loop_
_entity.id
_entity.type
_entity.pdbx_description
1 polymer ?
#
loop_
_entity_poly.entity_id
_entity_poly.type
_entity_poly.pdbx_seq_one_letter_code
_entity_poly.pdbx_strand_id
1 'polypeptide(L)'
;MAPSTGGDGAAAGDDSAAAAATGGDPPTEPSEVAVAIDEYGDALAGSIESALAGRSGVVAVGVPLGLLPSVLAARSRTADGEPWRVACRPGAVDALERAFVLGTAVAESVTEGSIELRTLTGEAVSAGDASAAETAPRSLVFATPDRVDAVAGPRADRTLVSETGDATAAARGAASARFEAAAPAPVGMPSRTRLLAAARGVLDDRFADDVAAVLDALDYGAVGRVGTVTDRALFVALAARHDHLFRDLRRWIDGEWSTGDESGSAGNEPGSAGIGADGVGPDGGRVAIAPGQELTDDRRALVERKLIESIKMPMGPGRPQFRLRAVDEALLRAEPTEVLSVLRGRFALPLDEDGTLYRGPGEESRRPVWDRRR
;
A
#
# COMPACT_ATOMS: atom_id res chain seq x y z
N MET A 1 -67.47 41.71 28.66
CA MET A 1 -66.99 42.67 27.65
C MET A 1 -65.52 42.39 27.39
N ALA A 2 -65.16 41.99 26.18
CA ALA A 2 -63.77 42.05 25.72
C ALA A 2 -63.42 43.52 25.40
N PRO A 3 -62.12 43.90 25.38
CA PRO A 3 -61.34 43.70 24.16
C PRO A 3 -59.88 43.23 24.38
N SER A 4 -59.33 42.74 23.28
CA SER A 4 -57.97 42.25 23.06
C SER A 4 -56.99 43.32 22.56
N THR A 5 -55.70 42.94 22.61
CA THR A 5 -54.56 43.24 21.71
C THR A 5 -53.42 44.05 22.31
N GLY A 6 -52.21 43.55 22.09
CA GLY A 6 -50.94 44.20 22.42
C GLY A 6 -49.88 43.17 22.79
N GLY A 7 -49.34 42.48 21.79
CA GLY A 7 -48.08 41.75 21.93
C GLY A 7 -46.91 42.69 21.67
N ASP A 8 -45.82 42.50 22.41
CA ASP A 8 -44.47 42.80 21.93
C ASP A 8 -43.49 41.85 22.63
N GLY A 9 -42.79 41.09 21.80
CA GLY A 9 -41.79 40.11 22.20
C GLY A 9 -40.49 40.80 22.60
N ALA A 10 -40.00 40.45 23.77
CA ALA A 10 -38.66 40.79 24.22
C ALA A 10 -37.63 39.98 23.41
N ALA A 11 -36.86 40.66 22.56
CA ALA A 11 -35.64 40.11 22.00
C ALA A 11 -34.51 40.28 23.03
N ALA A 12 -34.22 39.22 23.78
CA ALA A 12 -32.97 39.07 24.50
C ALA A 12 -31.90 38.66 23.49
N GLY A 13 -30.80 39.41 23.46
CA GLY A 13 -29.57 38.97 22.81
C GLY A 13 -28.98 37.80 23.57
N ASP A 14 -28.29 36.91 22.85
CA ASP A 14 -27.24 36.12 23.46
C ASP A 14 -26.12 35.87 22.47
N ASP A 15 -24.91 36.12 22.96
CA ASP A 15 -23.64 35.84 22.33
C ASP A 15 -23.50 34.34 22.10
N SER A 16 -23.06 33.94 20.91
CA SER A 16 -22.35 32.67 20.79
C SER A 16 -21.39 32.70 19.61
N ALA A 17 -20.15 33.06 19.98
CA ALA A 17 -18.92 32.39 19.62
C ALA A 17 -18.82 31.89 18.17
N ALA A 18 -18.14 32.70 17.36
CA ALA A 18 -17.41 32.22 16.21
C ALA A 18 -16.46 31.10 16.66
N ALA A 19 -16.86 29.84 16.45
CA ALA A 19 -16.00 28.70 16.59
C ALA A 19 -14.86 28.86 15.58
N ALA A 20 -13.67 29.14 16.08
CA ALA A 20 -12.45 29.05 15.33
C ALA A 20 -12.36 27.64 14.75
N ALA A 21 -12.46 27.53 13.43
CA ALA A 21 -12.17 26.30 12.71
C ALA A 21 -10.69 25.99 12.95
N THR A 22 -10.40 25.12 13.92
CA THR A 22 -9.14 24.39 13.96
C THR A 22 -9.06 23.61 12.66
N GLY A 23 -8.22 24.08 11.74
CA GLY A 23 -7.87 23.41 10.50
C GLY A 23 -7.07 22.15 10.78
N GLY A 24 -7.72 21.15 11.35
CA GLY A 24 -7.27 19.77 11.25
C GLY A 24 -7.70 19.25 9.90
N ASP A 25 -6.76 18.71 9.13
CA ASP A 25 -7.09 17.93 7.93
C ASP A 25 -8.15 16.87 8.30
N PRO A 26 -9.17 16.65 7.45
CA PRO A 26 -10.13 15.60 7.72
C PRO A 26 -9.39 14.26 7.87
N PRO A 27 -9.77 13.42 8.84
CA PRO A 27 -9.06 12.18 9.11
C PRO A 27 -9.09 11.31 7.85
N THR A 28 -7.91 11.11 7.26
CA THR A 28 -7.74 10.11 6.21
C THR A 28 -7.76 8.76 6.89
N GLU A 29 -8.66 7.86 6.48
CA GLU A 29 -8.67 6.49 7.00
C GLU A 29 -7.28 5.85 6.76
N PRO A 30 -6.59 5.39 7.82
CA PRO A 30 -5.26 4.83 7.69
C PRO A 30 -5.31 3.49 6.94
N SER A 31 -4.24 3.18 6.21
CA SER A 31 -4.13 1.89 5.54
C SER A 31 -4.01 0.73 6.55
N GLU A 32 -4.33 -0.49 6.12
CA GLU A 32 -4.13 -1.72 6.90
C GLU A 32 -2.69 -1.82 7.44
N VAL A 33 -1.70 -1.42 6.63
CA VAL A 33 -0.29 -1.43 7.02
C VAL A 33 0.03 -0.34 8.05
N ALA A 34 -0.51 0.87 7.90
CA ALA A 34 -0.31 1.93 8.89
C ALA A 34 -0.84 1.51 10.27
N VAL A 35 -2.06 0.95 10.31
CA VAL A 35 -2.65 0.42 11.55
C VAL A 35 -1.79 -0.70 12.15
N ALA A 36 -1.25 -1.59 11.31
CA ALA A 36 -0.40 -2.68 11.77
C ALA A 36 0.95 -2.19 12.31
N ILE A 37 1.54 -1.14 11.74
CA ILE A 37 2.78 -0.51 12.23
C ILE A 37 2.53 0.17 13.58
N ASP A 38 1.47 0.99 13.66
CA ASP A 38 1.10 1.74 14.86
C ASP A 38 0.82 0.82 16.06
N GLU A 39 0.36 -0.42 15.84
CA GLU A 39 0.15 -1.41 16.89
C GLU A 39 1.42 -1.66 17.74
N TYR A 40 2.60 -1.61 17.15
CA TYR A 40 3.85 -1.98 17.84
C TYR A 40 4.60 -0.77 18.38
N GLY A 41 4.31 0.44 17.88
CA GLY A 41 4.92 1.68 18.30
C GLY A 41 6.40 1.83 17.94
N ASP A 42 6.83 3.08 17.75
CA ASP A 42 8.18 3.40 17.26
C ASP A 42 9.30 2.92 18.20
N ALA A 43 9.04 2.92 19.51
CA ALA A 43 10.04 2.52 20.51
C ALA A 43 10.43 1.04 20.39
N LEU A 44 9.45 0.14 20.22
CA LEU A 44 9.72 -1.28 20.04
C LEU A 44 10.29 -1.56 18.64
N ALA A 45 9.73 -0.92 17.61
CA ALA A 45 10.22 -1.03 16.24
C ALA A 45 11.71 -0.64 16.13
N GLY A 46 12.09 0.50 16.70
CA GLY A 46 13.48 0.97 16.74
C GLY A 46 14.40 0.09 17.59
N SER A 47 13.88 -0.50 18.67
CA SER A 47 14.64 -1.47 19.49
C SER A 47 14.95 -2.75 18.74
N ILE A 48 13.98 -3.29 17.99
CA ILE A 48 14.16 -4.47 17.13
C ILE A 48 15.15 -4.15 16.01
N GLU A 49 14.95 -3.04 15.30
CA GLU A 49 15.84 -2.64 14.21
C GLU A 49 17.30 -2.51 14.69
N SER A 50 17.50 -1.87 15.84
CA SER A 50 18.82 -1.68 16.46
C SER A 50 19.44 -3.00 16.94
N ALA A 51 18.64 -3.93 17.45
CA ALA A 51 19.13 -5.23 17.92
C ALA A 51 19.61 -6.12 16.76
N LEU A 52 18.93 -6.04 15.61
CA LEU A 52 19.19 -6.88 14.43
C LEU A 52 20.24 -6.30 13.47
N ALA A 53 20.41 -4.99 13.43
CA ALA A 53 21.31 -4.36 12.48
C ALA A 53 22.76 -4.87 12.61
N GLY A 54 23.37 -5.22 11.47
CA GLY A 54 24.74 -5.72 11.40
C GLY A 54 24.90 -7.18 11.82
N ARG A 55 23.81 -7.91 12.05
CA ARG A 55 23.82 -9.33 12.45
C ARG A 55 23.66 -10.25 11.26
N SER A 56 24.46 -11.31 11.23
CA SER A 56 24.38 -12.35 10.20
C SER A 56 23.56 -13.56 10.62
N GLY A 57 23.04 -14.28 9.62
CA GLY A 57 22.32 -15.53 9.81
C GLY A 57 21.06 -15.38 10.67
N VAL A 58 20.36 -14.25 10.62
CA VAL A 58 19.13 -14.02 11.42
C VAL A 58 18.05 -15.03 11.05
N VAL A 59 17.44 -15.64 12.06
CA VAL A 59 16.22 -16.45 11.95
C VAL A 59 15.12 -15.78 12.76
N ALA A 60 14.16 -15.15 12.08
CA ALA A 60 13.03 -14.46 12.67
C ALA A 60 11.76 -15.31 12.55
N VAL A 61 11.05 -15.54 13.64
CA VAL A 61 9.86 -16.39 13.68
C VAL A 61 8.72 -15.67 14.36
N GLY A 62 7.52 -15.73 13.76
CA GLY A 62 6.32 -15.10 14.29
C GLY A 62 6.24 -13.61 13.98
N VAL A 63 6.91 -13.16 12.92
CA VAL A 63 7.00 -11.75 12.52
C VAL A 63 5.62 -11.26 12.04
N PRO A 64 5.02 -10.25 12.71
CA PRO A 64 3.79 -9.62 12.25
C PRO A 64 4.06 -8.62 11.13
N LEU A 65 3.03 -8.27 10.35
CA LEU A 65 3.11 -7.29 9.26
C LEU A 65 3.77 -5.96 9.71
N GLY A 66 3.36 -5.43 10.85
CA GLY A 66 3.85 -4.14 11.38
C GLY A 66 5.33 -4.09 11.77
N LEU A 67 6.01 -5.24 11.91
CA LEU A 67 7.43 -5.30 12.26
C LEU A 67 8.32 -5.68 11.08
N LEU A 68 7.75 -5.99 9.91
CA LEU A 68 8.53 -6.17 8.68
C LEU A 68 9.35 -4.93 8.31
N PRO A 69 8.86 -3.68 8.43
CA PRO A 69 9.67 -2.48 8.23
C PRO A 69 10.99 -2.49 9.01
N SER A 70 10.95 -2.80 10.30
CA SER A 70 12.14 -2.87 11.16
C SER A 70 13.10 -3.98 10.74
N VAL A 71 12.58 -5.13 10.28
CA VAL A 71 13.40 -6.24 9.77
C VAL A 71 14.09 -5.83 8.47
N LEU A 72 13.37 -5.19 7.53
CA LEU A 72 13.94 -4.69 6.28
C LEU A 72 15.01 -3.62 6.52
N ALA A 73 14.73 -2.66 7.39
CA ALA A 73 15.66 -1.59 7.74
C ALA A 73 16.93 -2.12 8.44
N ALA A 74 16.80 -3.16 9.28
CA ALA A 74 17.96 -3.84 9.85
C ALA A 74 18.74 -4.64 8.79
N ARG A 75 18.05 -5.32 7.86
CA ARG A 75 18.67 -6.10 6.79
C ARG A 75 19.46 -5.22 5.84
N SER A 76 18.95 -4.06 5.45
CA SER A 76 19.62 -3.12 4.55
C SER A 76 20.90 -2.53 5.16
N ARG A 77 20.99 -2.48 6.49
CA ARG A 77 22.19 -2.07 7.24
C ARG A 77 23.19 -3.21 7.48
N THR A 78 22.94 -4.38 6.92
CA THR A 78 23.77 -5.58 7.12
C THR A 78 24.45 -5.97 5.80
N ALA A 79 25.79 -6.00 5.79
CA ALA A 79 26.59 -6.17 4.57
C ALA A 79 26.86 -7.64 4.18
N ASP A 80 26.31 -8.62 4.90
CA ASP A 80 26.51 -10.03 4.55
C ASP A 80 25.62 -10.47 3.38
N GLY A 81 26.06 -11.53 2.70
CA GLY A 81 25.33 -12.17 1.61
C GLY A 81 24.45 -13.34 2.04
N GLU A 82 24.28 -13.58 3.34
CA GLU A 82 23.44 -14.68 3.80
C GLU A 82 21.97 -14.24 3.83
N PRO A 83 21.04 -15.08 3.33
CA PRO A 83 19.62 -14.77 3.42
C PRO A 83 19.18 -14.80 4.89
N TRP A 84 18.46 -13.77 5.30
CA TRP A 84 17.74 -13.79 6.58
C TRP A 84 16.50 -14.67 6.43
N ARG A 85 16.30 -15.61 7.35
CA ARG A 85 15.15 -16.52 7.34
C ARG A 85 14.02 -15.92 8.15
N VAL A 86 12.94 -15.52 7.49
CA VAL A 86 11.82 -14.81 8.11
C VAL A 86 10.53 -15.61 7.97
N ALA A 87 10.00 -16.13 9.08
CA ALA A 87 8.69 -16.77 9.15
C ALA A 87 7.66 -15.79 9.74
N CYS A 88 6.77 -15.31 8.88
CA CYS A 88 5.68 -14.41 9.20
C CYS A 88 4.51 -15.11 9.88
N ARG A 89 3.68 -14.33 10.58
CA ARG A 89 2.36 -14.80 11.06
C ARG A 89 1.40 -15.05 9.89
N PRO A 90 0.42 -15.96 10.05
CA PRO A 90 -0.69 -16.10 9.10
C PRO A 90 -1.33 -14.74 8.78
N GLY A 91 -1.69 -14.50 7.52
CA GLY A 91 -2.32 -13.26 7.04
C GLY A 91 -1.36 -12.10 6.78
N ALA A 92 -0.14 -12.11 7.32
CA ALA A 92 0.81 -11.02 7.09
C ALA A 92 1.25 -10.95 5.61
N VAL A 93 1.50 -12.09 4.97
CA VAL A 93 1.90 -12.12 3.56
C VAL A 93 0.74 -11.75 2.62
N ASP A 94 -0.50 -12.18 2.94
CA ASP A 94 -1.69 -11.80 2.17
C ASP A 94 -1.93 -10.29 2.20
N ALA A 95 -1.59 -9.62 3.30
CA ALA A 95 -1.64 -8.15 3.40
C ALA A 95 -0.58 -7.44 2.54
N LEU A 96 0.58 -8.07 2.30
CA LEU A 96 1.63 -7.51 1.44
C LEU A 96 1.16 -7.34 -0.01
N GLU A 97 0.26 -8.22 -0.50
CA GLU A 97 -0.35 -8.09 -1.83
C GLU A 97 -1.18 -6.79 -1.98
N ARG A 98 -1.63 -6.21 -0.87
CA ARG A 98 -2.41 -4.97 -0.86
C ARG A 98 -1.62 -3.76 -0.36
N ALA A 99 -0.35 -3.96 -0.03
CA ALA A 99 0.55 -2.93 0.48
C ALA A 99 1.57 -2.56 -0.59
N PHE A 100 1.26 -1.55 -1.41
CA PHE A 100 2.11 -1.22 -2.55
C PHE A 100 3.58 -1.00 -2.16
N VAL A 101 3.85 -0.11 -1.19
CA VAL A 101 5.24 0.24 -0.81
C VAL A 101 5.91 -0.92 -0.07
N LEU A 102 5.28 -1.42 1.01
CA LEU A 102 5.87 -2.49 1.83
C LEU A 102 6.00 -3.80 1.06
N GLY A 103 4.96 -4.21 0.33
CA GLY A 103 4.96 -5.43 -0.46
C GLY A 103 6.00 -5.40 -1.56
N THR A 104 6.17 -4.27 -2.26
CA THR A 104 7.23 -4.11 -3.27
C THR A 104 8.63 -4.23 -2.65
N ALA A 105 8.85 -3.64 -1.47
CA ALA A 105 10.13 -3.72 -0.77
C ALA A 105 10.47 -5.13 -0.26
N VAL A 106 9.46 -5.86 0.28
CA VAL A 106 9.64 -7.26 0.67
C VAL A 106 9.89 -8.13 -0.57
N ALA A 107 9.14 -7.93 -1.66
CA ALA A 107 9.32 -8.67 -2.90
C ALA A 107 10.72 -8.44 -3.51
N GLU A 108 11.25 -7.21 -3.45
CA GLU A 108 12.64 -6.92 -3.84
C GLU A 108 13.62 -7.73 -2.99
N SER A 109 13.48 -7.66 -1.66
CA SER A 109 14.39 -8.36 -0.74
C SER A 109 14.39 -9.88 -0.95
N VAL A 110 13.22 -10.46 -1.25
CA VAL A 110 13.08 -11.89 -1.59
C VAL A 110 13.69 -12.20 -2.96
N THR A 111 13.48 -11.35 -3.96
CA THR A 111 14.02 -11.52 -5.32
C THR A 111 15.56 -11.43 -5.34
N GLU A 112 16.13 -10.52 -4.55
CA GLU A 112 17.58 -10.40 -4.38
C GLU A 112 18.19 -11.54 -3.55
N GLY A 113 17.36 -12.39 -2.93
CA GLY A 113 17.82 -13.47 -2.05
C GLY A 113 18.38 -12.96 -0.72
N SER A 114 18.09 -11.72 -0.32
CA SER A 114 18.50 -11.16 0.97
C SER A 114 17.63 -11.66 2.12
N ILE A 115 16.39 -12.07 1.81
CA ILE A 115 15.41 -12.64 2.74
C ILE A 115 14.78 -13.89 2.13
N GLU A 116 14.73 -14.97 2.91
CA GLU A 116 13.87 -16.13 2.64
C GLU A 116 12.58 -15.98 3.45
N LEU A 117 11.45 -15.79 2.78
CA LEU A 117 10.16 -15.53 3.41
C LEU A 117 9.29 -16.80 3.47
N ARG A 118 8.75 -17.07 4.65
CA ARG A 118 7.79 -18.15 4.88
C ARG A 118 6.62 -17.66 5.73
N THR A 119 5.52 -18.39 5.71
CA THR A 119 4.36 -18.16 6.57
C THR A 119 4.20 -19.33 7.52
N LEU A 120 4.13 -19.04 8.81
CA LEU A 120 3.84 -20.05 9.82
C LEU A 120 2.47 -20.67 9.53
N THR A 121 2.40 -21.99 9.51
CA THR A 121 1.16 -22.74 9.38
C THR A 121 0.38 -22.63 10.69
N GLY A 122 -0.54 -21.68 10.78
CA GLY A 122 -1.55 -21.63 11.84
C GLY A 122 -2.73 -22.48 11.40
N GLU A 123 -3.19 -23.39 12.25
CA GLU A 123 -4.56 -23.91 12.14
C GLU A 123 -5.45 -22.66 12.11
N ALA A 124 -6.12 -22.43 10.98
CA ALA A 124 -6.99 -21.28 10.83
C ALA A 124 -7.94 -21.28 12.02
N VAL A 125 -7.87 -20.24 12.86
CA VAL A 125 -8.88 -20.06 13.90
C VAL A 125 -10.15 -19.74 13.14
N SER A 126 -10.93 -20.79 12.86
CA SER A 126 -12.27 -20.66 12.32
C SER A 126 -13.00 -19.65 13.19
N ALA A 127 -13.41 -18.54 12.57
CA ALA A 127 -14.32 -17.58 13.17
C ALA A 127 -15.61 -18.32 13.53
N GLY A 128 -15.71 -18.81 14.76
CA GLY A 128 -16.83 -19.68 15.13
C GLY A 128 -16.83 -20.14 16.57
N ASP A 129 -15.75 -20.75 17.06
CA ASP A 129 -15.78 -21.33 18.41
C ASP A 129 -14.36 -21.59 18.92
N ALA A 130 -13.83 -20.66 19.72
CA ALA A 130 -12.84 -20.94 20.74
C ALA A 130 -12.80 -19.73 21.69
N SER A 131 -13.05 -19.96 22.97
CA SER A 131 -12.75 -18.98 24.01
C SER A 131 -11.30 -18.52 23.85
N ALA A 132 -11.08 -17.21 23.74
CA ALA A 132 -9.79 -16.57 23.48
C ALA A 132 -8.73 -16.70 24.60
N ALA A 133 -8.81 -17.77 25.41
CA ALA A 133 -7.82 -18.15 26.39
C ALA A 133 -7.22 -19.50 25.94
N GLU A 134 -5.89 -19.55 25.82
CA GLU A 134 -5.08 -20.77 25.62
C GLU A 134 -4.75 -21.26 24.20
N THR A 135 -4.73 -20.38 23.19
CA THR A 135 -3.71 -20.54 22.13
C THR A 135 -2.62 -19.52 22.40
N ALA A 136 -1.50 -19.95 23.00
CA ALA A 136 -0.38 -19.07 23.28
C ALA A 136 -0.04 -18.26 22.01
N PRO A 137 0.03 -16.92 22.06
CA PRO A 137 0.48 -16.16 20.91
C PRO A 137 1.85 -16.73 20.54
N ARG A 138 1.99 -17.24 19.31
CA ARG A 138 3.27 -17.79 18.86
C ARG A 138 4.32 -16.69 19.03
N SER A 139 5.23 -16.93 19.97
CA SER A 139 6.19 -15.93 20.44
C SER A 139 7.00 -15.40 19.27
N LEU A 140 7.11 -14.07 19.19
CA LEU A 140 7.98 -13.39 18.24
C LEU A 140 9.41 -13.49 18.74
N VAL A 141 10.26 -14.17 17.97
CA VAL A 141 11.65 -14.44 18.32
C VAL A 141 12.55 -14.12 17.13
N PHE A 142 13.68 -13.48 17.41
CA PHE A 142 14.79 -13.28 16.49
C PHE A 142 16.00 -14.00 17.05
N ALA A 143 16.56 -14.94 16.29
CA ALA A 143 17.72 -15.71 16.70
C ALA A 143 18.90 -15.48 15.77
N THR A 144 20.04 -15.12 16.35
CA THR A 144 21.36 -15.00 15.70
C THR A 144 22.30 -16.06 16.31
N PRO A 145 23.50 -16.29 15.76
CA PRO A 145 24.45 -17.24 16.33
C PRO A 145 24.83 -16.95 17.79
N ASP A 146 24.92 -15.68 18.17
CA ASP A 146 25.45 -15.24 19.48
C ASP A 146 24.38 -14.64 20.42
N ARG A 147 23.17 -14.37 19.91
CA ARG A 147 22.11 -13.68 20.66
C ARG A 147 20.72 -14.13 20.22
N VAL A 148 19.79 -14.18 21.17
CA VAL A 148 18.37 -14.35 20.88
C VAL A 148 17.57 -13.21 21.52
N ASP A 149 16.67 -12.63 20.73
CA ASP A 149 15.77 -11.57 21.15
C ASP A 149 14.32 -12.03 21.04
N ALA A 150 13.50 -11.78 22.05
CA ALA A 150 12.08 -12.13 22.06
C ALA A 150 11.24 -10.95 22.53
N VAL A 151 10.06 -10.77 21.93
CA VAL A 151 9.11 -9.75 22.38
C VAL A 151 8.26 -10.34 23.50
N ALA A 152 8.29 -9.67 24.66
CA ALA A 152 7.56 -10.05 25.86
C ALA A 152 6.70 -8.89 26.37
N GLY A 153 5.80 -9.19 27.31
CA GLY A 153 4.91 -8.21 27.92
C GLY A 153 3.52 -8.09 27.25
N PRO A 154 2.60 -7.37 27.89
CA PRO A 154 1.25 -7.15 27.37
C PRO A 154 1.27 -6.26 26.12
N ARG A 155 0.21 -6.29 25.31
CA ARG A 155 0.12 -5.53 24.04
C ARG A 155 0.42 -4.03 24.21
N ALA A 156 0.00 -3.43 25.32
CA ALA A 156 0.20 -2.00 25.61
C ALA A 156 1.61 -1.65 26.10
N ASP A 157 2.43 -2.64 26.48
CA ASP A 157 3.76 -2.44 27.08
C ASP A 157 4.68 -3.60 26.68
N ARG A 158 4.84 -3.79 25.37
CA ARG A 158 5.71 -4.81 24.81
C ARG A 158 7.16 -4.34 24.89
N THR A 159 8.05 -5.24 25.28
CA THR A 159 9.50 -4.98 25.35
C THR A 159 10.30 -6.09 24.69
N LEU A 160 11.52 -5.76 24.28
CA LEU A 160 12.48 -6.72 23.74
C LEU A 160 13.33 -7.28 24.88
N VAL A 161 13.29 -8.60 25.06
CA VAL A 161 14.13 -9.32 26.03
C VAL A 161 15.21 -10.06 25.26
N SER A 162 16.46 -9.90 25.70
CA SER A 162 17.64 -10.44 25.03
C SER A 162 18.36 -11.45 25.89
N GLU A 163 18.79 -12.55 25.28
CA GLU A 163 19.58 -13.61 25.91
C GLU A 163 20.87 -13.84 25.12
N THR A 164 21.97 -14.05 25.84
CA THR A 164 23.31 -14.33 25.29
C THR A 164 23.98 -15.42 26.11
N GLY A 165 24.78 -16.28 25.48
CA GLY A 165 25.51 -17.36 26.16
C GLY A 165 25.00 -18.74 25.79
N ASP A 166 25.15 -19.72 26.68
CA ASP A 166 25.01 -21.15 26.34
C ASP A 166 23.60 -21.55 25.83
N ALA A 167 22.57 -20.80 26.22
CA ALA A 167 21.19 -21.06 25.81
C ALA A 167 20.87 -20.62 24.36
N THR A 168 21.71 -19.77 23.74
CA THR A 168 21.42 -19.19 22.41
C THR A 168 21.39 -20.25 21.31
N ALA A 169 22.29 -21.24 21.36
CA ALA A 169 22.36 -22.30 20.38
C ALA A 169 21.07 -23.15 20.35
N ALA A 170 20.55 -23.50 21.53
CA ALA A 170 19.30 -24.26 21.65
C ALA A 170 18.09 -23.44 21.16
N ALA A 171 18.02 -22.16 21.56
CA ALA A 171 16.94 -21.27 21.14
C ALA A 171 16.98 -20.99 19.62
N ARG A 172 18.16 -20.81 19.03
CA ARG A 172 18.36 -20.70 17.59
C ARG A 172 17.96 -21.98 16.85
N GLY A 173 18.31 -23.15 17.39
CA GLY A 173 17.88 -24.44 16.85
C GLY A 173 16.35 -24.56 16.82
N ALA A 174 15.68 -24.14 17.91
CA ALA A 174 14.22 -24.13 17.98
C ALA A 174 13.58 -23.13 17.00
N ALA A 175 14.15 -21.92 16.85
CA ALA A 175 13.69 -20.95 15.86
C ALA A 175 13.87 -21.47 14.42
N SER A 176 15.01 -22.09 14.12
CA SER A 176 15.30 -22.68 12.81
C SER A 176 14.32 -23.81 12.50
N ALA A 177 14.04 -24.71 13.45
CA ALA A 177 13.06 -25.78 13.27
C ALA A 177 11.65 -25.24 12.98
N ARG A 178 11.25 -24.14 13.63
CA ARG A 178 9.95 -23.48 13.36
C ARG A 178 9.90 -22.83 11.99
N PHE A 179 11.00 -22.20 11.56
CA PHE A 179 11.11 -21.66 10.20
C PHE A 179 11.02 -22.79 9.17
N GLU A 180 11.73 -23.91 9.37
CA GLU A 180 11.70 -25.03 8.42
C GLU A 180 10.33 -25.70 8.32
N ALA A 181 9.55 -25.71 9.41
CA ALA A 181 8.17 -26.19 9.40
C ALA A 181 7.16 -25.20 8.77
N ALA A 182 7.56 -23.95 8.51
CA ALA A 182 6.71 -22.94 7.88
C ALA A 182 6.61 -23.18 6.36
N ALA A 183 5.51 -22.75 5.76
CA ALA A 183 5.29 -22.88 4.33
C ALA A 183 5.99 -21.74 3.57
N PRO A 184 6.69 -22.01 2.45
CA PRO A 184 7.13 -20.98 1.52
C PRO A 184 5.97 -20.04 1.15
N ALA A 185 6.23 -18.74 1.16
CA ALA A 185 5.18 -17.75 0.95
C ALA A 185 5.57 -16.80 -0.18
N PRO A 186 4.93 -16.90 -1.37
CA PRO A 186 5.15 -15.93 -2.44
C PRO A 186 4.57 -14.57 -2.03
N VAL A 187 5.29 -13.50 -2.33
CA VAL A 187 4.78 -12.14 -2.19
C VAL A 187 4.01 -11.81 -3.46
N GLY A 188 2.72 -11.48 -3.35
CA GLY A 188 1.89 -11.16 -4.51
C GLY A 188 2.28 -9.85 -5.22
N MET A 189 2.98 -8.96 -4.52
CA MET A 189 3.54 -7.74 -5.12
C MET A 189 4.79 -8.03 -5.97
N PRO A 190 5.00 -7.29 -7.07
CA PRO A 190 6.26 -7.32 -7.82
C PRO A 190 7.44 -6.80 -7.01
N SER A 191 8.65 -7.23 -7.38
CA SER A 191 9.86 -6.53 -6.96
C SER A 191 9.92 -5.12 -7.57
N ARG A 192 10.59 -4.17 -6.90
CA ARG A 192 10.82 -2.81 -7.40
C ARG A 192 11.50 -2.85 -8.76
N THR A 193 12.55 -3.66 -8.89
CA THR A 193 13.32 -3.80 -10.12
C THR A 193 12.42 -4.24 -11.28
N ARG A 194 11.56 -5.25 -11.05
CA ARG A 194 10.61 -5.73 -12.05
C ARG A 194 9.53 -4.70 -12.37
N LEU A 195 8.95 -4.07 -11.35
CA LEU A 195 7.92 -3.04 -11.47
C LEU A 195 8.37 -1.89 -12.37
N LEU A 196 9.57 -1.36 -12.11
CA LEU A 196 10.13 -0.23 -12.85
C LEU A 196 10.55 -0.64 -14.26
N ALA A 197 11.16 -1.81 -14.45
CA ALA A 197 11.49 -2.31 -15.79
C ALA A 197 10.24 -2.47 -16.67
N ALA A 198 9.16 -3.02 -16.11
CA ALA A 198 7.89 -3.14 -16.80
C ALA A 198 7.24 -1.78 -17.09
N ALA A 199 7.34 -0.82 -16.17
CA ALA A 199 6.84 0.54 -16.39
C ALA A 199 7.55 1.19 -17.59
N ARG A 200 8.88 1.10 -17.66
CA ARG A 200 9.67 1.58 -18.81
C ARG A 200 9.28 0.90 -20.12
N GLY A 201 9.00 -0.39 -20.07
CA GLY A 201 8.65 -1.17 -21.26
C GLY A 201 7.23 -0.95 -21.79
N VAL A 202 6.25 -0.66 -20.92
CA VAL A 202 4.84 -0.54 -21.30
C VAL A 202 4.37 0.92 -21.42
N LEU A 203 4.94 1.80 -20.59
CA LEU A 203 4.60 3.22 -20.51
C LEU A 203 5.79 4.02 -21.04
N ASP A 204 6.54 4.71 -20.18
CA ASP A 204 7.79 5.37 -20.52
C ASP A 204 8.74 5.52 -19.32
N ASP A 205 9.95 6.03 -19.59
CA ASP A 205 10.98 6.23 -18.57
C ASP A 205 10.59 7.28 -17.51
N ARG A 206 9.87 8.34 -17.90
CA ARG A 206 9.49 9.42 -16.97
C ARG A 206 8.46 8.93 -15.96
N PHE A 207 7.48 8.16 -16.41
CA PHE A 207 6.52 7.52 -15.52
C PHE A 207 7.21 6.53 -14.58
N ALA A 208 8.15 5.73 -15.08
CA ALA A 208 8.91 4.80 -14.24
C ALA A 208 9.74 5.53 -13.18
N ASP A 209 10.41 6.63 -13.55
CA ASP A 209 11.22 7.42 -12.63
C ASP A 209 10.34 8.13 -11.57
N ASP A 210 9.13 8.59 -11.93
CA ASP A 210 8.15 9.11 -10.99
C ASP A 210 7.67 8.05 -10.00
N VAL A 211 7.39 6.83 -10.47
CA VAL A 211 7.03 5.70 -9.59
C VAL A 211 8.17 5.34 -8.64
N ALA A 212 9.42 5.40 -9.13
CA ALA A 212 10.61 5.17 -8.31
C ALA A 212 10.73 6.23 -7.21
N ALA A 213 10.59 7.51 -7.55
CA ALA A 213 10.63 8.61 -6.60
C ALA A 213 9.52 8.51 -5.55
N VAL A 214 8.30 8.11 -5.95
CA VAL A 214 7.19 7.85 -5.04
C VAL A 214 7.51 6.71 -4.07
N LEU A 215 8.04 5.58 -4.57
CA LEU A 215 8.42 4.46 -3.71
C LEU A 215 9.54 4.81 -2.71
N ASP A 216 10.43 5.74 -3.07
CA ASP A 216 11.53 6.19 -2.20
C ASP A 216 11.07 7.17 -1.11
N ALA A 217 10.02 7.95 -1.39
CA ALA A 217 9.53 8.99 -0.49
C ALA A 217 8.39 8.53 0.43
N LEU A 218 7.61 7.54 0.03
CA LEU A 218 6.44 7.11 0.80
C LEU A 218 6.82 6.17 1.95
N ASP A 219 6.26 6.43 3.12
CA ASP A 219 6.26 5.47 4.22
C ASP A 219 5.49 4.19 3.82
N TYR A 220 5.87 3.06 4.41
CA TYR A 220 5.28 1.76 4.10
C TYR A 220 3.76 1.67 4.26
N GLY A 221 3.17 2.47 5.16
CA GLY A 221 1.73 2.57 5.39
C GLY A 221 1.06 3.77 4.72
N ALA A 222 1.78 4.59 3.95
CA ALA A 222 1.27 5.84 3.42
C ALA A 222 0.14 5.63 2.40
N VAL A 223 0.09 4.51 1.68
CA VAL A 223 -0.98 4.24 0.71
C VAL A 223 -1.25 2.74 0.62
N GLY A 224 -2.48 2.37 0.32
CA GLY A 224 -2.87 0.99 0.08
C GLY A 224 -4.10 0.89 -0.82
N ARG A 225 -4.68 -0.32 -0.89
CA ARG A 225 -5.87 -0.61 -1.71
C ARG A 225 -7.17 0.02 -1.21
N VAL A 226 -7.21 0.42 0.06
CA VAL A 226 -8.39 0.95 0.75
C VAL A 226 -8.03 2.30 1.34
N GLY A 227 -9.01 3.20 1.40
CA GLY A 227 -8.88 4.56 1.93
C GLY A 227 -9.43 5.60 0.97
N THR A 228 -9.32 6.87 1.35
CA THR A 228 -9.80 8.00 0.54
C THR A 228 -9.03 8.16 -0.76
N VAL A 229 -7.73 7.90 -0.74
CA VAL A 229 -6.85 7.86 -1.90
C VAL A 229 -6.13 6.52 -1.92
N THR A 230 -6.41 5.72 -2.93
CA THR A 230 -5.80 4.39 -3.12
C THR A 230 -4.48 4.51 -3.91
N ASP A 231 -3.66 3.47 -3.85
CA ASP A 231 -2.47 3.35 -4.70
C ASP A 231 -2.84 3.28 -6.19
N ARG A 232 -4.00 2.73 -6.53
CA ARG A 232 -4.58 2.75 -7.88
C ARG A 232 -4.89 4.18 -8.34
N ALA A 233 -5.51 5.00 -7.49
CA ALA A 233 -5.73 6.42 -7.77
C ALA A 233 -4.40 7.16 -7.97
N LEU A 234 -3.38 6.84 -7.18
CA LEU A 234 -2.03 7.38 -7.36
C LEU A 234 -1.46 7.01 -8.74
N PHE A 235 -1.56 5.75 -9.18
CA PHE A 235 -1.08 5.35 -10.51
C PHE A 235 -1.83 6.04 -11.66
N VAL A 236 -3.16 6.18 -11.54
CA VAL A 236 -3.95 6.89 -12.56
C VAL A 236 -3.56 8.37 -12.62
N ALA A 237 -3.31 9.01 -11.49
CA ALA A 237 -2.87 10.41 -11.43
C ALA A 237 -1.47 10.59 -12.04
N LEU A 238 -0.51 9.71 -11.71
CA LEU A 238 0.81 9.71 -12.32
C LEU A 238 0.72 9.51 -13.84
N ALA A 239 -0.09 8.56 -14.30
CA ALA A 239 -0.26 8.33 -15.73
C ALA A 239 -0.91 9.50 -16.46
N ALA A 240 -1.83 10.21 -15.81
CA ALA A 240 -2.44 11.41 -16.34
C ALA A 240 -1.44 12.57 -16.46
N ARG A 241 -0.47 12.69 -15.54
CA ARG A 241 0.63 13.69 -15.62
C ARG A 241 1.51 13.48 -16.85
N HIS A 242 1.61 12.25 -17.34
CA HIS A 242 2.39 11.86 -18.53
C HIS A 242 1.54 11.63 -19.80
N ASP A 243 0.27 12.05 -19.79
CA ASP A 243 -0.65 11.94 -20.95
C ASP A 243 -0.84 10.49 -21.49
N HIS A 244 -0.72 9.48 -20.63
CA HIS A 244 -0.78 8.07 -21.02
C HIS A 244 -2.18 7.60 -21.42
N LEU A 245 -2.22 6.54 -22.23
CA LEU A 245 -3.46 5.82 -22.52
C LEU A 245 -3.85 4.95 -21.32
N PHE A 246 -5.11 5.05 -20.90
CA PHE A 246 -5.65 4.23 -19.81
C PHE A 246 -5.55 2.73 -20.08
N ARG A 247 -5.56 2.34 -21.35
CA ARG A 247 -5.33 0.95 -21.79
C ARG A 247 -3.93 0.46 -21.43
N ASP A 248 -2.92 1.28 -21.63
CA ASP A 248 -1.52 0.89 -21.40
C ASP A 248 -1.23 0.85 -19.89
N LEU A 249 -1.79 1.80 -19.13
CA LEU A 249 -1.76 1.74 -17.66
C LEU A 249 -2.40 0.45 -17.14
N ARG A 250 -3.58 0.08 -17.65
CA ARG A 250 -4.23 -1.19 -17.32
C ARG A 250 -3.36 -2.38 -17.66
N ARG A 251 -2.77 -2.39 -18.85
CA ARG A 251 -1.90 -3.47 -19.31
C ARG A 251 -0.68 -3.66 -18.39
N TRP A 252 -0.10 -2.58 -17.90
CA TRP A 252 1.02 -2.60 -16.96
C TRP A 252 0.60 -3.16 -15.60
N ILE A 253 -0.55 -2.72 -15.07
CA ILE A 253 -1.06 -3.12 -13.74
C ILE A 253 -1.61 -4.56 -13.71
N ASP A 254 -2.38 -4.98 -14.72
CA ASP A 254 -3.17 -6.23 -14.71
C ASP A 254 -2.29 -7.49 -14.69
N GLY A 255 -1.08 -7.43 -15.24
CA GLY A 255 -0.17 -8.59 -15.21
C GLY A 255 -0.52 -9.73 -16.16
N GLU A 256 -1.81 -10.05 -16.34
CA GLU A 256 -2.28 -11.27 -16.99
C GLU A 256 -3.32 -11.01 -18.10
N TRP A 257 -3.13 -11.67 -19.23
CA TRP A 257 -4.25 -12.23 -20.00
C TRP A 257 -3.89 -13.71 -20.17
N SER A 258 -4.52 -14.59 -19.40
CA SER A 258 -4.49 -16.04 -19.62
C SER A 258 -4.88 -16.26 -21.08
N THR A 259 -3.96 -16.71 -21.94
CA THR A 259 -4.25 -17.04 -23.33
C THR A 259 -5.48 -17.93 -23.39
N GLY A 260 -6.64 -17.31 -23.61
CA GLY A 260 -7.81 -17.95 -24.14
C GLY A 260 -7.44 -18.31 -25.55
N ASP A 261 -6.99 -19.55 -25.72
CA ASP A 261 -7.57 -20.49 -26.67
C ASP A 261 -8.23 -19.82 -27.89
N GLU A 262 -7.41 -19.21 -28.74
CA GLU A 262 -7.75 -18.92 -30.12
C GLU A 262 -6.71 -19.58 -31.03
N SER A 263 -6.73 -20.91 -31.05
CA SER A 263 -6.29 -21.70 -32.20
C SER A 263 -7.11 -22.98 -32.25
N GLY A 264 -8.03 -23.03 -33.22
CA GLY A 264 -9.00 -24.09 -33.34
C GLY A 264 -8.40 -25.48 -33.56
N SER A 265 -9.18 -26.47 -33.14
CA SER A 265 -9.31 -27.80 -33.75
C SER A 265 -8.02 -28.58 -34.06
N ALA A 266 -7.63 -29.49 -33.18
CA ALA A 266 -7.51 -30.94 -33.45
C ALA A 266 -6.67 -31.65 -32.37
N GLY A 267 -7.09 -32.85 -31.98
CA GLY A 267 -6.18 -33.88 -31.49
C GLY A 267 -6.16 -34.11 -29.99
N ASN A 268 -6.81 -35.20 -29.59
CA ASN A 268 -6.76 -35.82 -28.27
C ASN A 268 -5.52 -36.72 -28.18
N GLU A 269 -4.51 -36.41 -27.34
CA GLU A 269 -3.61 -37.42 -26.74
C GLU A 269 -3.04 -36.94 -25.39
N PRO A 270 -2.86 -37.84 -24.38
CA PRO A 270 -2.34 -37.50 -23.07
C PRO A 270 -0.84 -37.83 -22.93
N GLY A 271 -0.12 -36.97 -22.21
CA GLY A 271 1.14 -37.34 -21.58
C GLY A 271 2.26 -36.33 -21.77
N SER A 272 2.69 -35.71 -20.66
CA SER A 272 4.09 -35.75 -20.20
C SER A 272 4.27 -34.76 -19.06
N ALA A 273 4.67 -35.27 -17.90
CA ALA A 273 5.18 -34.47 -16.80
C ALA A 273 6.49 -33.80 -17.20
N GLY A 274 6.61 -32.50 -16.94
CA GLY A 274 7.83 -31.74 -17.13
C GLY A 274 7.98 -30.70 -16.02
N ILE A 275 8.73 -31.07 -14.99
CA ILE A 275 9.28 -30.14 -14.01
C ILE A 275 10.31 -29.28 -14.74
N GLY A 276 10.10 -27.97 -14.72
CA GLY A 276 11.02 -26.96 -15.22
C GLY A 276 10.98 -25.75 -14.32
N ALA A 277 11.83 -25.76 -13.29
CA ALA A 277 12.26 -24.56 -12.60
C ALA A 277 13.13 -23.75 -13.56
N ASP A 278 12.60 -22.61 -14.00
CA ASP A 278 13.26 -21.41 -14.55
C ASP A 278 12.28 -20.73 -15.51
N GLY A 279 11.29 -20.07 -14.92
CA GLY A 279 10.31 -19.25 -15.63
C GLY A 279 10.85 -17.85 -15.92
N VAL A 280 11.94 -17.74 -16.68
CA VAL A 280 12.27 -16.49 -17.40
C VAL A 280 11.92 -16.71 -18.87
N GLY A 281 10.61 -16.73 -19.13
CA GLY A 281 10.08 -16.58 -20.48
C GLY A 281 10.20 -15.12 -20.96
N PRO A 282 10.19 -14.86 -22.28
CA PRO A 282 10.33 -13.51 -22.86
C PRO A 282 9.13 -12.56 -22.61
N ASP A 283 8.23 -12.88 -21.69
CA ASP A 283 7.12 -12.04 -21.24
C ASP A 283 7.46 -11.25 -19.95
N GLY A 284 8.69 -10.75 -19.87
CA GLY A 284 9.27 -10.05 -18.70
C GLY A 284 8.75 -8.63 -18.43
N GLY A 285 7.59 -8.24 -18.94
CA GLY A 285 7.12 -6.85 -18.95
C GLY A 285 5.86 -6.53 -18.12
N ARG A 286 5.38 -7.45 -17.27
CA ARG A 286 4.08 -7.29 -16.60
C ARG A 286 4.11 -7.66 -15.12
N VAL A 287 3.36 -6.89 -14.33
CA VAL A 287 3.65 -6.70 -12.91
C VAL A 287 2.57 -7.28 -11.98
N ALA A 288 1.34 -7.51 -12.48
CA ALA A 288 0.23 -8.11 -11.72
C ALA A 288 0.00 -7.41 -10.37
N ILE A 289 -0.03 -6.07 -10.37
CA ILE A 289 -0.24 -5.27 -9.16
C ILE A 289 -1.70 -5.44 -8.69
N ALA A 290 -2.65 -5.31 -9.60
CA ALA A 290 -4.09 -5.42 -9.33
C ALA A 290 -4.85 -5.71 -10.62
N PRO A 291 -6.05 -6.31 -10.57
CA PRO A 291 -6.92 -6.42 -11.74
C PRO A 291 -7.15 -5.06 -12.43
N GLY A 292 -6.87 -4.97 -13.72
CA GLY A 292 -6.92 -3.69 -14.46
C GLY A 292 -8.31 -3.03 -14.50
N GLN A 293 -9.38 -3.79 -14.29
CA GLN A 293 -10.74 -3.26 -14.19
C GLN A 293 -10.95 -2.38 -12.96
N GLU A 294 -10.19 -2.61 -11.88
CA GLU A 294 -10.33 -1.90 -10.61
C GLU A 294 -9.89 -0.44 -10.71
N LEU A 295 -9.08 -0.07 -11.71
CA LEU A 295 -8.71 1.33 -11.97
C LEU A 295 -9.88 2.20 -12.44
N THR A 296 -11.02 1.60 -12.81
CA THR A 296 -12.15 2.33 -13.41
C THR A 296 -12.75 3.33 -12.44
N ASP A 297 -12.93 2.91 -11.19
CA ASP A 297 -13.59 3.72 -10.18
C ASP A 297 -12.64 4.80 -9.66
N ASP A 298 -11.35 4.48 -9.49
CA ASP A 298 -10.31 5.47 -9.18
C ASP A 298 -10.22 6.55 -10.27
N ARG A 299 -10.21 6.15 -11.55
CA ARG A 299 -10.25 7.10 -12.67
C ARG A 299 -11.51 7.96 -12.62
N ARG A 300 -12.69 7.37 -12.37
CA ARG A 300 -13.95 8.12 -12.29
C ARG A 300 -13.88 9.15 -11.16
N ALA A 301 -13.39 8.76 -9.99
CA ALA A 301 -13.25 9.64 -8.83
C ALA A 301 -12.32 10.84 -9.11
N LEU A 302 -11.22 10.62 -9.85
CA LEU A 302 -10.30 11.68 -10.26
C LEU A 302 -10.90 12.63 -11.32
N VAL A 303 -11.70 12.10 -12.25
CA VAL A 303 -12.41 12.90 -13.27
C VAL A 303 -13.51 13.74 -12.65
N GLU A 304 -14.32 13.17 -11.75
CA GLU A 304 -15.38 13.86 -11.03
C GLU A 304 -14.81 15.07 -10.26
N ARG A 305 -13.68 14.86 -9.57
CA ARG A 305 -12.93 15.90 -8.87
C ARG A 305 -12.19 16.90 -9.79
N LYS A 306 -12.32 16.77 -11.11
CA LYS A 306 -11.63 17.60 -12.12
C LYS A 306 -10.10 17.65 -11.92
N LEU A 307 -9.51 16.57 -11.43
CA LEU A 307 -8.05 16.46 -11.30
C LEU A 307 -7.42 16.01 -12.62
N ILE A 308 -8.14 15.14 -13.33
CA ILE A 308 -7.75 14.63 -14.64
C ILE A 308 -8.94 14.72 -15.61
N GLU A 309 -8.63 14.71 -16.90
CA GLU A 309 -9.56 14.45 -17.98
C GLU A 309 -9.31 13.06 -18.58
N SER A 310 -10.39 12.43 -19.07
CA SER A 310 -10.35 11.16 -19.78
C SER A 310 -10.85 11.37 -21.21
N ILE A 311 -9.93 11.73 -22.10
CA ILE A 311 -10.23 12.11 -23.49
C ILE A 311 -10.42 10.86 -24.35
N LYS A 312 -11.58 10.75 -25.00
CA LYS A 312 -11.86 9.65 -25.93
C LYS A 312 -11.06 9.83 -27.22
N MET A 313 -10.16 8.88 -27.49
CA MET A 313 -9.34 8.87 -28.70
C MET A 313 -10.02 8.04 -29.81
N PRO A 314 -10.19 8.57 -31.03
CA PRO A 314 -10.66 7.80 -32.17
C PRO A 314 -9.53 6.90 -32.67
N MET A 315 -9.62 5.60 -32.42
CA MET A 315 -8.65 4.59 -32.85
C MET A 315 -9.38 3.48 -33.58
N GLY A 316 -9.44 3.56 -34.92
CA GLY A 316 -9.86 2.47 -35.83
C GLY A 316 -11.16 1.73 -35.48
N PRO A 317 -11.45 0.58 -36.12
CA PRO A 317 -12.47 -0.35 -35.64
C PRO A 317 -11.99 -0.99 -34.32
N GLY A 318 -12.55 -0.57 -33.19
CA GLY A 318 -12.19 -1.07 -31.87
C GLY A 318 -12.92 -0.36 -30.73
N ARG A 319 -12.73 -0.84 -29.49
CA ARG A 319 -13.22 -0.13 -28.30
C ARG A 319 -12.48 1.21 -28.16
N PRO A 320 -13.19 2.31 -27.88
CA PRO A 320 -12.56 3.61 -27.72
C PRO A 320 -11.52 3.58 -26.60
N GLN A 321 -10.34 4.13 -26.88
CA GLN A 321 -9.28 4.26 -25.90
C GLN A 321 -9.39 5.63 -25.23
N PHE A 322 -9.09 5.68 -23.94
CA PHE A 322 -9.11 6.92 -23.17
C PHE A 322 -7.66 7.36 -22.95
N ARG A 323 -7.35 8.59 -23.36
CA ARG A 323 -6.14 9.29 -22.93
C ARG A 323 -6.42 9.96 -21.59
N LEU A 324 -5.58 9.70 -20.60
CA LEU A 324 -5.60 10.37 -19.31
C LEU A 324 -4.77 11.64 -19.42
N ARG A 325 -5.28 12.76 -18.93
CA ARG A 325 -4.54 14.03 -18.90
C ARG A 325 -4.77 14.75 -17.59
N ALA A 326 -3.71 15.11 -16.88
CA ALA A 326 -3.84 15.94 -15.68
C ALA A 326 -4.28 17.35 -16.08
N VAL A 327 -5.26 17.90 -15.34
CA VAL A 327 -5.79 19.26 -15.58
C VAL A 327 -5.79 20.14 -14.33
N ASP A 328 -5.64 19.54 -13.15
CA ASP A 328 -5.42 20.31 -11.92
C ASP A 328 -3.99 20.88 -11.88
N GLU A 329 -3.90 22.20 -11.69
CA GLU A 329 -2.65 22.96 -11.68
C GLU A 329 -1.70 22.54 -10.55
N ALA A 330 -2.22 22.09 -9.40
CA ALA A 330 -1.39 21.60 -8.30
C ALA A 330 -0.83 20.22 -8.65
N LEU A 331 -1.65 19.32 -9.19
CA LEU A 331 -1.20 18.01 -9.66
C LEU A 331 -0.14 18.09 -10.78
N LEU A 332 -0.29 19.04 -11.69
CA LEU A 332 0.67 19.27 -12.79
C LEU A 332 2.02 19.82 -12.30
N ARG A 333 2.02 20.69 -11.29
CA ARG A 333 3.24 21.28 -10.73
C ARG A 333 3.90 20.48 -9.63
N ALA A 334 3.19 19.52 -9.04
CA ALA A 334 3.70 18.68 -7.96
C ALA A 334 4.92 17.89 -8.43
N GLU A 335 5.94 17.86 -7.58
CA GLU A 335 7.00 16.86 -7.70
C GLU A 335 6.38 15.45 -7.49
N PRO A 336 6.97 14.38 -8.06
CA PRO A 336 6.41 13.03 -7.94
C PRO A 336 6.11 12.62 -6.49
N THR A 337 6.99 13.02 -5.55
CA THR A 337 6.87 12.75 -4.11
C THR A 337 5.72 13.50 -3.43
N GLU A 338 5.20 14.57 -4.05
CA GLU A 338 4.12 15.41 -3.51
C GLU A 338 2.75 14.98 -4.02
N VAL A 339 2.68 14.16 -5.07
CA VAL A 339 1.43 13.77 -5.74
C VAL A 339 0.42 13.17 -4.76
N LEU A 340 0.84 12.27 -3.87
CA LEU A 340 -0.08 11.68 -2.89
C LEU A 340 -0.66 12.74 -1.93
N SER A 341 0.15 13.71 -1.51
CA SER A 341 -0.30 14.80 -0.64
C SER A 341 -1.31 15.69 -1.35
N VAL A 342 -1.06 16.05 -2.61
CA VAL A 342 -2.01 16.79 -3.45
C VAL A 342 -3.32 16.02 -3.59
N LEU A 343 -3.27 14.72 -3.90
CA LEU A 343 -4.47 13.90 -4.01
C LEU A 343 -5.26 13.89 -2.70
N ARG A 344 -4.62 13.68 -1.55
CA ARG A 344 -5.29 13.70 -0.24
C ARG A 344 -5.96 15.04 0.03
N GLY A 345 -5.24 16.14 -0.18
CA GLY A 345 -5.77 17.49 -0.01
C GLY A 345 -6.97 17.77 -0.93
N ARG A 346 -6.98 17.23 -2.15
CA ARG A 346 -8.10 17.37 -3.08
C ARG A 346 -9.29 16.47 -2.74
N PHE A 347 -9.05 15.26 -2.24
CA PHE A 347 -10.11 14.34 -1.82
C PHE A 347 -10.77 14.73 -0.49
N ALA A 348 -10.05 15.50 0.34
CA ALA A 348 -10.55 16.11 1.58
C ALA A 348 -11.59 17.23 1.35
N LEU A 349 -11.57 17.87 0.18
CA LEU A 349 -12.49 18.96 -0.13
C LEU A 349 -13.90 18.42 -0.47
N PRO A 350 -14.96 19.08 0.01
CA PRO A 350 -16.32 18.68 -0.34
C PRO A 350 -16.57 18.88 -1.85
N LEU A 351 -17.50 18.08 -2.38
CA LEU A 351 -18.01 18.24 -3.74
C LEU A 351 -19.32 19.04 -3.68
N ASP A 352 -19.58 19.85 -4.71
CA ASP A 352 -20.90 20.42 -4.97
C ASP A 352 -21.87 19.36 -5.53
N GLU A 353 -23.14 19.74 -5.70
CA GLU A 353 -24.17 18.84 -6.25
C GLU A 353 -23.84 18.36 -7.67
N ASP A 354 -23.00 19.11 -8.40
CA ASP A 354 -22.53 18.80 -9.75
C ASP A 354 -21.25 17.94 -9.75
N GLY A 355 -20.80 17.45 -8.58
CA GLY A 355 -19.63 16.59 -8.41
C GLY A 355 -18.29 17.33 -8.46
N THR A 356 -18.30 18.65 -8.49
CA THR A 356 -17.11 19.49 -8.65
C THR A 356 -16.62 20.00 -7.30
N LEU A 357 -15.31 20.28 -7.17
CA LEU A 357 -14.75 20.75 -5.90
C LEU A 357 -15.49 22.02 -5.44
N TYR A 358 -16.10 21.95 -4.26
CA TYR A 358 -16.85 23.03 -3.67
C TYR A 358 -15.94 24.22 -3.41
N ARG A 359 -16.14 25.29 -4.20
CA ARG A 359 -15.53 26.59 -4.00
C ARG A 359 -16.50 27.40 -3.18
N GLY A 360 -16.27 27.52 -1.86
CA GLY A 360 -17.22 28.16 -0.95
C GLY A 360 -17.65 29.58 -1.35
N PRO A 361 -18.63 30.17 -0.62
CA PRO A 361 -19.36 31.39 -1.02
C PRO A 361 -18.54 32.71 -1.03
N GLY A 362 -17.21 32.65 -1.14
CA GLY A 362 -16.31 33.81 -1.11
C GLY A 362 -15.21 33.85 -2.16
N GLU A 363 -15.15 32.91 -3.12
CA GLU A 363 -14.16 32.99 -4.21
C GLU A 363 -14.55 33.95 -5.35
N GLU A 364 -15.85 34.17 -5.58
CA GLU A 364 -16.29 35.18 -6.56
C GLU A 364 -15.87 36.61 -6.17
N SER A 365 -15.81 36.90 -4.87
CA SER A 365 -15.39 38.22 -4.38
C SER A 365 -13.86 38.45 -4.47
N ARG A 366 -13.06 37.38 -4.57
CA ARG A 366 -11.60 37.43 -4.80
C ARG A 366 -11.18 37.43 -6.27
N ARG A 367 -12.11 37.27 -7.21
CA ARG A 367 -11.80 37.48 -8.63
C ARG A 367 -11.44 38.95 -8.87
N PRO A 368 -10.36 39.24 -9.63
CA PRO A 368 -10.10 40.59 -10.13
C PRO A 368 -11.38 41.17 -10.72
N VAL A 369 -11.64 42.46 -10.47
CA VAL A 369 -12.93 43.13 -10.78
C VAL A 369 -13.39 42.91 -12.24
N TRP A 370 -12.46 42.63 -13.14
CA TRP A 370 -12.67 42.38 -14.57
C TRP A 370 -13.28 41.01 -14.91
N ASP A 371 -13.20 40.02 -14.02
CA ASP A 371 -13.75 38.66 -14.19
C ASP A 371 -15.16 38.49 -13.59
N ARG A 372 -15.74 39.56 -13.04
CA ARG A 372 -17.10 39.55 -12.50
C ARG A 372 -18.08 39.73 -13.66
N ARG A 373 -18.98 38.75 -13.87
CA ARG A 373 -20.12 38.92 -14.78
C ARG A 373 -21.00 40.06 -14.26
N ARG A 374 -21.34 41.01 -15.14
CA ARG A 374 -22.24 42.13 -14.83
C ARG A 374 -23.68 41.66 -14.69
#